data_AF-A0A8S8YFV3-F1
#
_entry.id   AF-A0A8S8YFV3-F1
#
_cell.length_a   1.000
_cell.length_b   1.000
_cell.length_c   1.000
_cell.angle_alpha   90.00
_cell.angle_beta   90.00
_cell.angle_gamma   90.00
#
_symmetry.space_group_name_H-M   'P 1'
#
loop_
_entity.id
_entity.type
_entity.pdbx_description
1 polymer ?
#
loop_
_entity_poly.entity_id
_entity_poly.type
_entity_poly.pdbx_seq_one_letter_code
_entity_poly.pdbx_strand_id
1 'polypeptide(L)'
;MGSKPRVSNRQLNTIISAWLCIAIGSGLTLSDGSTFSIGLSAPLSIGGVILLMVGIAMGNDAEKSPLHEEWEPSAIELRDAGRPMFRIDTTLDEPIRTSILCGRCAEITWKEGRKPKTFTCPSCGVDLWRSEEE
;
A
#
# COMPACT_ATOMS: atom_id res chain seq x y z
N MET A 1 -6.07 6.39 12.18
CA MET A 1 -4.73 6.87 11.80
C MET A 1 -4.61 6.64 10.32
N GLY A 2 -4.70 7.71 9.51
CA GLY A 2 -4.58 7.59 8.05
C GLY A 2 -3.14 7.25 7.67
N SER A 3 -2.97 6.23 6.83
CA SER A 3 -1.69 5.91 6.24
C SER A 3 -1.19 7.12 5.45
N LYS A 4 0.03 7.57 5.72
CA LYS A 4 0.68 8.58 4.88
C LYS A 4 0.88 7.94 3.50
N PRO A 5 0.44 8.57 2.39
CA PRO A 5 0.73 8.07 1.07
C PRO A 5 2.25 8.01 0.90
N ARG A 6 2.79 6.79 0.71
CA ARG A 6 4.20 6.62 0.39
C ARG A 6 4.39 7.01 -1.07
N VAL A 7 5.04 8.14 -1.29
CA VAL A 7 5.47 8.57 -2.62
C VAL A 7 6.46 7.54 -3.15
N SER A 8 6.19 6.99 -4.34
CA SER A 8 7.09 6.02 -4.97
C SER A 8 8.42 6.69 -5.36
N ASN A 9 9.54 5.96 -5.21
CA ASN A 9 10.86 6.45 -5.64
C ASN A 9 10.88 6.84 -7.13
N ARG A 10 10.11 6.13 -7.96
CA ARG A 10 9.97 6.47 -9.39
C ARG A 10 9.30 7.82 -9.58
N GLN A 11 8.18 8.04 -8.90
CA GLN A 11 7.44 9.30 -8.92
C GLN A 11 8.33 10.47 -8.48
N LEU A 12 9.03 10.30 -7.36
CA LEU A 12 9.90 11.32 -6.79
C LEU A 12 11.06 11.67 -7.74
N ASN A 13 11.71 10.68 -8.33
CA ASN A 13 12.77 10.91 -9.31
C ASN A 13 12.26 11.65 -10.54
N THR A 14 11.08 11.30 -11.07
CA THR A 14 10.46 11.99 -12.21
C THR A 14 10.17 13.46 -11.89
N ILE A 15 9.66 13.75 -10.69
CA ILE A 15 9.41 15.12 -10.24
C ILE A 15 10.72 15.90 -10.12
N ILE A 16 11.77 15.33 -9.51
CA ILE A 16 13.08 16.00 -9.39
C ILE A 16 13.68 16.30 -10.77
N SER A 17 13.63 15.33 -11.70
CA SER A 17 14.11 15.54 -13.07
C SER A 17 13.33 16.66 -13.78
N ALA A 18 12.01 16.71 -13.61
CA ALA A 18 11.19 17.78 -14.16
C ALA A 18 11.61 19.17 -13.67
N TRP A 19 11.82 19.32 -12.35
CA TRP A 19 12.28 20.57 -11.76
C TRP A 19 13.67 20.99 -12.26
N LEU A 20 14.60 20.03 -12.38
CA LEU A 20 15.93 20.29 -12.95
C LEU A 20 15.84 20.77 -14.40
N CYS A 21 15.03 20.12 -15.23
CA CYS A 21 14.83 20.54 -16.62
C CYS A 21 14.28 21.97 -16.73
N ILE A 22 13.28 22.30 -15.91
CA ILE A 22 12.70 23.65 -15.88
C ILE A 22 13.72 24.69 -15.38
N ALA A 23 14.47 24.37 -14.32
CA ALA A 23 15.46 25.27 -13.75
C ALA A 23 16.61 25.56 -14.73
N ILE A 24 17.14 24.51 -15.37
CA ILE A 24 18.21 24.64 -16.37
C ILE A 24 17.69 25.37 -17.61
N GLY A 25 16.51 25.00 -18.10
CA GLY A 25 15.88 25.66 -19.24
C GLY A 25 15.70 27.16 -19.00
N SER A 26 15.07 27.53 -17.87
CA SER A 26 14.87 28.93 -17.48
C SER A 26 16.18 29.68 -17.27
N GLY A 27 17.18 29.03 -16.65
CA GLY A 27 18.51 29.61 -16.47
C GLY A 27 19.19 29.96 -17.79
N LEU A 28 19.10 29.06 -18.78
CA LEU A 28 19.65 29.30 -20.12
C LEU A 28 18.93 30.46 -20.83
N THR A 29 17.60 30.54 -20.73
CA THR A 29 16.82 31.62 -21.34
C THR A 29 17.17 32.99 -20.74
N LEU A 30 17.49 33.04 -19.44
CA LEU A 30 17.88 34.26 -18.73
C LEU A 30 19.36 34.62 -18.92
N SER A 31 20.23 33.64 -19.13
CA SER A 31 21.68 33.88 -19.25
C SER A 31 22.09 34.45 -20.60
N ASP A 32 21.46 34.00 -21.69
CA ASP A 32 21.80 34.41 -23.04
C ASP A 32 20.58 34.30 -23.97
N GLY A 33 20.27 35.40 -24.67
CA GLY A 33 19.14 35.50 -25.59
C GLY A 33 19.45 35.05 -27.02
N SER A 34 20.62 34.44 -27.26
CA SER A 34 20.99 33.94 -28.58
C SER A 34 19.99 32.89 -29.10
N THR A 35 19.84 32.81 -30.42
CA THR A 35 18.93 31.85 -31.08
C THR A 35 19.27 30.40 -30.74
N PHE A 36 20.55 30.11 -30.48
CA PHE A 36 21.02 28.81 -30.00
C PHE A 36 20.51 28.50 -28.58
N SER A 37 20.66 29.46 -27.65
CA SER A 37 20.18 29.32 -26.26
C SER A 37 18.67 29.17 -26.18
N ILE A 38 17.91 29.87 -27.03
CA ILE A 38 16.45 29.68 -27.15
C ILE A 38 16.12 28.30 -27.73
N GLY A 39 16.84 27.87 -28.78
CA GLY A 39 16.67 26.55 -29.41
C GLY A 39 16.92 25.39 -28.47
N LEU A 40 17.81 25.55 -27.48
CA LEU A 40 18.07 24.56 -26.44
C LEU A 40 17.12 24.68 -25.25
N SER A 41 16.88 25.89 -24.73
CA SER A 41 16.12 26.12 -23.50
C SER A 41 14.62 25.85 -23.64
N ALA A 42 14.03 26.16 -24.80
CA ALA A 42 12.60 25.95 -25.05
C ALA A 42 12.20 24.46 -24.95
N PRO A 43 12.80 23.51 -25.69
CA PRO A 43 12.43 22.11 -25.58
C PRO A 43 12.75 21.52 -24.20
N LEU A 44 13.83 21.98 -23.54
CA LEU A 44 14.20 21.55 -22.19
C LEU A 44 13.15 21.93 -21.15
N SER A 45 12.65 23.17 -21.23
CA SER A 45 11.59 23.67 -20.36
C SER A 45 10.25 22.98 -20.63
N ILE A 46 9.88 22.82 -21.91
CA ILE A 46 8.64 22.13 -22.30
C ILE A 46 8.67 20.66 -21.85
N GLY A 47 9.79 19.97 -22.08
CA GLY A 47 9.99 18.60 -21.60
C GLY A 47 9.90 18.49 -20.08
N GLY A 48 10.47 19.46 -19.36
CA GLY A 48 10.34 19.54 -17.91
C GLY A 48 8.89 19.67 -17.43
N VAL A 49 8.07 20.51 -18.09
CA VAL A 49 6.64 20.63 -17.77
C VAL A 49 5.89 19.32 -18.03
N ILE A 50 6.18 18.65 -19.15
CA ILE A 50 5.57 17.34 -19.47
C ILE A 50 5.93 16.31 -18.41
N LEU A 51 7.22 16.22 -18.03
CA LEU A 51 7.68 15.31 -16.98
C LEU A 51 7.02 15.62 -15.64
N LEU A 52 6.78 16.89 -15.31
CA LEU A 52 6.09 17.28 -14.08
C LEU A 52 4.66 16.75 -14.07
N MET A 53 3.93 16.90 -15.17
CA MET A 53 2.57 16.37 -15.32
C MET A 53 2.54 14.84 -15.18
N VAL A 54 3.49 14.14 -15.81
CA VAL A 54 3.64 12.68 -15.69
C VAL A 54 3.95 12.27 -14.24
N GLY A 55 4.89 12.95 -13.57
CA GLY A 55 5.26 12.65 -12.19
C GLY A 55 4.12 12.88 -11.20
N ILE A 56 3.27 13.89 -11.41
CA ILE A 56 2.07 14.08 -10.59
C ILE A 56 1.04 12.99 -10.90
N ALA A 57 0.84 12.63 -12.16
CA ALA A 57 -0.10 11.59 -12.58
C ALA A 57 0.27 10.18 -12.07
N MET A 58 1.55 9.89 -11.84
CA MET A 58 2.05 8.65 -11.24
C MET A 58 1.69 8.48 -9.75
N GLY A 59 1.15 9.51 -9.09
CA GLY A 59 0.96 9.58 -7.63
C GLY A 59 -0.06 8.64 -6.99
N ASN A 60 -0.46 7.58 -7.68
CA ASN A 60 -1.45 6.63 -7.19
C ASN A 60 -0.95 5.17 -7.14
N ASP A 61 0.28 4.92 -7.60
CA ASP A 61 0.91 3.60 -7.56
C ASP A 61 1.76 3.43 -6.30
N ALA A 62 1.25 3.90 -5.15
CA ALA A 62 1.80 3.53 -3.85
C ALA A 62 1.69 2.01 -3.77
N GLU A 63 2.80 1.39 -4.14
CA GLU A 63 3.06 -0.03 -4.29
C GLU A 63 2.17 -0.85 -3.35
N LYS A 64 1.02 -1.32 -3.88
CA LYS A 64 0.37 -2.50 -3.33
C LYS A 64 1.40 -3.60 -3.50
N SER A 65 2.24 -3.79 -2.48
CA SER A 65 3.22 -4.85 -2.51
C SER A 65 2.46 -6.15 -2.74
N PRO A 66 2.71 -6.90 -3.83
CA PRO A 66 1.98 -8.14 -4.10
C PRO A 66 2.13 -9.15 -2.97
N LEU A 67 3.18 -9.00 -2.15
CA LEU A 67 3.40 -9.75 -0.91
C LEU A 67 2.28 -9.64 0.13
N HIS A 68 1.52 -8.53 0.17
CA HIS A 68 0.39 -8.39 1.09
C HIS A 68 -0.86 -9.15 0.62
N GLU A 69 -1.01 -9.28 -0.70
CA GLU A 69 -2.13 -10.03 -1.29
C GLU A 69 -1.89 -11.54 -1.18
N GLU A 70 -0.65 -12.00 -1.38
CA GLU A 70 -0.25 -13.42 -1.36
C GLU A 70 -0.05 -14.02 0.04
N TRP A 71 0.00 -13.20 1.10
CA TRP A 71 0.22 -13.73 2.44
C TRP A 71 -1.02 -14.47 2.97
N GLU A 72 -0.86 -15.77 3.24
CA GLU A 72 -1.84 -16.60 3.96
C GLU A 72 -1.23 -17.16 5.26
N PRO A 73 -2.01 -17.21 6.36
CA PRO A 73 -1.55 -17.81 7.60
C PRO A 73 -1.40 -19.33 7.44
N SER A 74 -0.38 -19.92 8.08
CA SER A 74 -0.18 -21.36 8.07
C SER A 74 -1.27 -22.09 8.84
N ALA A 75 -1.88 -23.10 8.22
CA ALA A 75 -2.81 -24.02 8.87
C ALA A 75 -2.03 -24.97 9.78
N ILE A 76 -1.99 -24.65 11.07
CA ILE A 76 -1.34 -25.47 12.10
C ILE A 76 -2.41 -25.86 13.11
N GLU A 77 -2.53 -27.14 13.43
CA GLU A 77 -3.39 -27.59 14.53
C GLU A 77 -2.82 -27.10 15.86
N LEU A 78 -3.67 -26.44 16.65
CA LEU A 78 -3.35 -26.04 18.01
C LEU A 78 -4.09 -26.95 18.97
N ARG A 79 -3.36 -27.79 19.69
CA ARG A 79 -3.95 -28.68 20.70
C ARG A 79 -4.65 -27.87 21.78
N ASP A 80 -5.87 -28.28 22.11
CA ASP A 80 -6.68 -27.61 23.13
C ASP A 80 -6.01 -27.66 24.51
N ALA A 81 -5.95 -26.52 25.18
CA ALA A 81 -5.37 -26.35 26.52
C ALA A 81 -6.44 -26.01 27.56
N GLY A 82 -7.50 -26.83 27.63
CA GLY A 82 -8.64 -26.62 28.55
C GLY A 82 -9.66 -25.58 28.08
N ARG A 83 -9.39 -24.84 26.99
CA ARG A 83 -10.32 -24.00 26.23
C ARG A 83 -10.00 -24.11 24.73
N PRO A 84 -10.97 -23.85 23.83
CA PRO A 84 -10.71 -23.80 22.40
C PRO A 84 -9.60 -22.80 22.07
N MET A 85 -8.53 -23.27 21.44
CA MET A 85 -7.45 -22.41 20.97
C MET A 85 -7.81 -21.82 19.60
N PHE A 86 -7.41 -20.57 19.36
CA PHE A 86 -7.60 -19.91 18.06
C PHE A 86 -6.56 -18.82 17.84
N ARG A 87 -6.26 -18.52 16.57
CA ARG A 87 -5.38 -17.40 16.17
C ARG A 87 -6.18 -16.44 15.30
N ILE A 88 -5.97 -15.14 15.52
CA ILE A 88 -6.63 -14.07 14.79
C ILE A 88 -5.55 -13.13 14.29
N ASP A 89 -5.39 -13.01 12.98
CA ASP A 89 -4.52 -12.02 12.37
C ASP A 89 -5.39 -11.00 11.61
N THR A 90 -5.16 -9.70 11.80
CA THR A 90 -5.89 -8.65 11.09
C THR A 90 -4.89 -7.79 10.33
N THR A 91 -5.15 -7.55 9.05
CA THR A 91 -4.30 -6.67 8.23
C THR A 91 -4.34 -5.25 8.80
N LEU A 92 -3.17 -4.60 8.84
CA LEU A 92 -3.02 -3.23 9.34
C LEU A 92 -3.38 -2.20 8.27
N ASP A 93 -3.12 -2.54 7.00
CA ASP A 93 -3.36 -1.70 5.83
C ASP A 93 -4.57 -2.19 5.02
N GLU A 94 -5.17 -1.30 4.23
CA GLU A 94 -6.32 -1.62 3.39
C GLU A 94 -5.96 -2.62 2.26
N PRO A 95 -6.85 -3.59 1.95
CA PRO A 95 -8.14 -3.84 2.60
C PRO A 95 -7.98 -4.47 3.99
N ILE A 96 -8.70 -3.92 4.99
CA ILE A 96 -8.74 -4.48 6.34
C ILE A 96 -9.52 -5.80 6.30
N ARG A 97 -8.83 -6.91 6.52
CA ARG A 97 -9.36 -8.27 6.58
C ARG A 97 -8.78 -9.00 7.79
N THR A 98 -9.58 -9.89 8.37
CA THR A 98 -9.20 -10.72 9.50
C THR A 98 -9.21 -12.19 9.09
N SER A 99 -8.11 -12.90 9.29
CA SER A 99 -8.06 -14.37 9.24
C SER A 99 -8.31 -14.94 10.64
N ILE A 100 -9.04 -16.05 10.69
CA ILE A 100 -9.41 -16.73 11.92
C ILE A 100 -9.07 -18.21 11.77
N LEU A 101 -8.06 -18.67 12.50
CA LEU A 101 -7.66 -20.08 12.54
C LEU A 101 -8.30 -20.76 13.75
N CYS A 102 -9.05 -21.82 13.49
CA CYS A 102 -9.56 -22.72 14.53
C CYS A 102 -8.47 -23.70 14.96
N GLY A 103 -8.10 -23.71 16.24
CA GLY A 103 -7.08 -24.63 16.76
C GLY A 103 -7.46 -26.11 16.66
N ARG A 104 -8.75 -26.44 16.78
CA ARG A 104 -9.26 -27.82 16.83
C ARG A 104 -9.26 -28.54 15.48
N CYS A 105 -9.49 -27.82 14.38
CA CYS A 105 -9.64 -28.41 13.04
C CYS A 105 -8.77 -27.76 11.96
N ALA A 106 -7.90 -26.82 12.35
CA ALA A 106 -7.04 -26.05 11.47
C ALA A 106 -7.76 -25.28 10.34
N GLU A 107 -9.08 -25.09 10.44
CA GLU A 107 -9.86 -24.30 9.48
C GLU A 107 -9.48 -22.81 9.56
N ILE A 108 -9.15 -22.21 8.42
CA ILE A 108 -8.86 -20.78 8.30
C ILE A 108 -10.05 -20.10 7.60
N THR A 109 -10.74 -19.23 8.33
CA THR A 109 -11.83 -18.42 7.78
C THR A 109 -11.41 -16.97 7.66
N TRP A 110 -11.61 -16.39 6.48
CA TRP A 110 -11.43 -14.96 6.25
C TRP A 110 -12.73 -14.19 6.48
N LYS A 111 -12.62 -13.01 7.08
CA LYS A 111 -13.71 -12.05 7.27
C LYS A 111 -13.23 -10.65 6.88
N GLU A 112 -14.08 -9.91 6.19
CA GLU A 112 -13.87 -8.51 5.87
C GLU A 112 -14.02 -7.64 7.13
N GLY A 113 -13.15 -6.65 7.25
CA GLY A 113 -13.11 -5.76 8.40
C GLY A 113 -12.25 -6.29 9.55
N ARG A 114 -12.53 -5.79 10.75
CA ARG A 114 -11.78 -6.11 11.98
C ARG A 114 -12.33 -7.37 12.66
N LYS A 115 -11.62 -7.84 13.69
CA LYS A 115 -12.04 -8.95 14.55
C LYS A 115 -13.53 -8.86 14.94
N PRO A 116 -14.36 -9.86 14.59
CA PRO A 116 -15.76 -9.88 14.97
C PRO A 116 -15.93 -10.11 16.47
N LYS A 117 -17.05 -9.62 17.03
CA LYS A 117 -17.39 -9.74 18.45
C LYS A 117 -17.55 -11.20 18.91
N THR A 118 -18.13 -12.03 18.06
CA THR A 118 -18.32 -13.46 18.30
C THR A 118 -17.91 -14.24 17.07
N PHE A 119 -17.43 -15.46 17.26
CA PHE A 119 -17.11 -16.33 16.12
C PHE A 119 -17.22 -17.81 16.49
N THR A 120 -17.89 -18.54 15.61
CA THR A 120 -18.06 -20.00 15.65
C THR A 120 -17.38 -20.57 14.40
N CYS A 121 -16.57 -21.61 14.57
CA CYS A 121 -15.90 -22.25 13.46
C CYS A 121 -16.91 -22.90 12.50
N PRO A 122 -16.89 -22.61 11.19
CA PRO A 122 -17.83 -23.17 10.23
C PRO A 122 -17.61 -24.66 9.97
N SER A 123 -16.41 -25.18 10.22
CA SER A 123 -16.05 -26.59 9.97
C SER A 123 -16.44 -27.51 11.13
N CYS A 124 -16.05 -27.17 12.35
CA CYS A 124 -16.28 -28.04 13.52
C CYS A 124 -17.37 -27.55 14.49
N GLY A 125 -17.98 -26.39 14.24
CA GLY A 125 -19.06 -25.83 15.05
C GLY A 125 -18.66 -25.37 16.46
N VAL A 126 -17.37 -25.35 16.78
CA VAL A 126 -16.89 -24.88 18.09
C VAL A 126 -16.97 -23.36 18.17
N ASP A 127 -17.55 -22.88 19.27
CA ASP A 127 -17.47 -21.46 19.64
C ASP A 127 -16.06 -21.13 20.07
N LEU A 128 -15.39 -20.28 19.29
CA LEU A 128 -14.01 -19.87 19.58
C LEU A 128 -14.01 -18.75 20.62
N TRP A 129 -14.86 -17.74 20.42
CA TRP A 129 -15.11 -16.72 21.42
C TRP A 129 -16.52 -16.14 21.25
N ARG A 130 -17.05 -15.69 22.38
CA ARG A 130 -18.16 -14.75 22.42
C ARG A 130 -17.66 -13.56 23.23
N SER A 131 -17.77 -12.35 22.71
CA SER A 131 -17.53 -11.17 23.53
C SER A 131 -18.56 -11.19 24.66
N GLU A 132 -18.12 -11.51 25.87
CA GLU A 132 -18.83 -11.12 27.07
C GLU A 132 -18.59 -9.60 27.20
N GLU A 133 -19.39 -8.80 26.48
CA GLU A 133 -19.57 -7.40 26.84
C GLU A 133 -20.57 -7.37 28.00
N GLU A 134 -20.05 -7.30 29.22
CA GLU A 134 -20.65 -6.49 30.30
C GLU A 134 -20.32 -5.00 30.08
#